data_AF-X8BEX6-F1
#
_entry.id   AF-X8BEX6-F1
#
_cell.length_a   1.000
_cell.length_b   1.000
_cell.length_c   1.000
_cell.angle_alpha   90.00
_cell.angle_beta   90.00
_cell.angle_gamma   90.00
#
_symmetry.space_group_name_H-M   'P 1'
#
loop_
_entity.id
_entity.type
_entity.pdbx_description
1 polymer ?
#
loop_
_entity_poly.entity_id
_entity_poly.type
_entity_poly.pdbx_seq_one_letter_code
_entity_poly.pdbx_strand_id
1 'polypeptide(L)' 'MLFLHETHRVVGAREEEFETVYREGWMPTLAEADDARLLWYTNHAHGSGVSYNVVTITAVADGAAWEHLARRAQTGTWRP' A
#
# COMPACT_ATOMS: atom_id res chain seq x y z
N MET A 1 6.01 -8.81 -14.33
CA MET A 1 5.97 -7.74 -13.32
C MET A 1 4.80 -6.81 -13.61
N LEU A 2 3.92 -6.65 -12.62
CA LEU A 2 2.77 -5.77 -12.61
C LEU A 2 3.02 -4.65 -11.58
N PHE A 3 2.39 -3.49 -11.78
CA PHE A 3 2.43 -2.38 -10.83
C PHE A 3 1.00 -2.06 -10.40
N LEU A 4 0.73 -2.23 -9.12
CA LEU A 4 -0.53 -1.84 -8.52
C LEU A 4 -0.44 -0.37 -8.11
N HIS A 5 -1.21 0.48 -8.78
CA HIS A 5 -1.35 1.89 -8.43
C HIS A 5 -2.64 2.07 -7.61
N GLU A 6 -2.48 2.49 -6.36
CA GLU A 6 -3.60 2.69 -5.45
C GLU A 6 -3.68 4.16 -5.03
N THR A 7 -4.90 4.66 -4.87
CA THR A 7 -5.15 6.00 -4.37
C THR A 7 -6.04 5.90 -3.14
N HIS A 8 -5.51 6.36 -2.02
CA HIS A 8 -6.14 6.30 -0.71
C HIS A 8 -6.59 7.69 -0.32
N ARG A 9 -7.88 7.87 -0.08
CA ARG A 9 -8.41 9.08 0.54
C ARG A 9 -8.33 8.93 2.05
N VAL A 10 -7.51 9.73 2.70
CA VAL A 10 -7.25 9.63 4.13
C VAL A 10 -7.98 10.74 4.90
N VAL A 11 -8.19 10.51 6.19
CA VAL A 11 -8.60 11.57 7.11
C VAL A 11 -7.34 12.37 7.43
N GLY A 12 -7.28 13.67 7.08
CA GLY A 12 -6.06 14.46 7.21
C GLY A 12 -5.43 14.46 8.60
N ALA A 13 -6.24 14.48 9.67
CA ALA A 13 -5.75 14.38 11.04
C ALA A 13 -5.11 13.03 11.41
N ARG A 14 -5.15 12.04 10.51
CA ARG A 14 -4.66 10.67 10.68
C ARG A 14 -3.67 10.27 9.57
N GLU A 15 -3.22 11.22 8.75
CA GLU A 15 -2.29 10.96 7.64
C GLU A 15 -0.97 10.37 8.12
N GLU A 16 -0.41 10.90 9.20
CA GLU A 16 0.81 10.37 9.81
C GLU A 16 0.63 8.93 10.32
N GLU A 17 -0.50 8.63 10.98
CA GLU A 17 -0.77 7.26 11.44
C GLU A 17 -0.93 6.29 10.27
N PHE A 18 -1.58 6.74 9.18
CA PHE A 18 -1.71 5.95 7.96
C PHE A 18 -0.33 5.66 7.35
N GLU A 19 0.55 6.66 7.29
CA GLU A 19 1.93 6.47 6.85
C GLU A 19 2.69 5.49 7.76
N THR A 20 2.57 5.62 9.08
CA THR A 20 3.21 4.71 10.05
C THR A 20 2.77 3.27 9.84
N VAL A 21 1.47 3.00 9.67
CA VAL A 21 0.97 1.65 9.39
C VAL A 21 1.52 1.11 8.08
N TYR A 22 1.65 1.94 7.05
CA TYR A 22 2.28 1.52 5.79
C TYR A 22 3.77 1.20 5.94
N ARG A 23 4.49 2.06 6.65
CA ARG A 23 5.95 1.95 6.84
C ARG A 23 6.34 0.79 7.73
N GLU A 24 5.67 0.65 8.87
CA GLU A 24 6.06 -0.27 9.94
C GLU A 24 5.29 -1.60 9.89
N GLY A 25 4.12 -1.62 9.25
CA GLY A 25 3.31 -2.83 9.07
C GLY A 25 3.32 -3.32 7.63
N TRP A 26 2.70 -2.57 6.71
CA TRP A 26 2.41 -3.07 5.37
C TRP A 26 3.66 -3.37 4.54
N MET A 27 4.64 -2.48 4.54
CA MET A 27 5.89 -2.63 3.80
C MET A 27 6.65 -3.91 4.21
N PRO A 28 6.91 -4.18 5.51
CA PRO A 28 7.55 -5.45 5.90
C PRO A 28 6.67 -6.67 5.63
N THR A 29 5.35 -6.58 5.81
CA THR A 29 4.44 -7.71 5.53
C THR A 29 4.46 -8.12 4.05
N LEU A 30 4.50 -7.17 3.12
CA LEU A 30 4.70 -7.48 1.70
C LEU A 30 6.08 -8.09 1.44
N ALA A 31 7.09 -7.69 2.21
CA ALA A 31 8.46 -8.18 2.05
C ALA A 31 8.69 -9.62 2.55
N GLU A 32 7.74 -10.24 3.26
CA GLU A 32 7.86 -11.60 3.79
C GLU A 32 8.00 -12.69 2.73
N ALA A 33 7.40 -12.50 1.56
CA ALA A 33 7.48 -13.39 0.40
C ALA A 33 8.09 -12.63 -0.79
N ASP A 34 8.66 -13.29 -1.80
CA ASP A 34 9.26 -12.59 -2.96
C ASP A 34 8.25 -12.18 -4.06
N ASP A 35 6.96 -12.15 -3.73
CA ASP A 35 5.86 -11.96 -4.69
C ASP A 35 5.43 -10.50 -4.87
N ALA A 36 5.59 -9.66 -3.85
CA ALA A 36 5.22 -8.24 -3.90
C ALA A 36 6.12 -7.31 -3.06
N ARG A 37 6.35 -6.08 -3.51
CA ARG A 37 7.14 -5.07 -2.77
C ARG A 37 6.48 -3.70 -2.87
N LEU A 38 6.32 -2.99 -1.74
CA LEU A 38 5.98 -1.57 -1.77
C LEU A 38 7.18 -0.78 -2.31
N LEU A 39 7.00 -0.10 -3.43
CA LEU A 39 8.06 0.68 -4.08
C LEU A 39 7.98 2.15 -3.70
N TRP A 40 6.78 2.72 -3.73
CA TRP A 40 6.56 4.13 -3.46
C TRP A 40 5.34 4.35 -2.58
N TYR A 41 5.49 5.31 -1.68
CA TYR A 41 4.43 5.92 -0.89
C TYR A 41 4.59 7.43 -1.06
N THR A 42 3.57 8.09 -1.61
CA THR A 42 3.64 9.52 -1.93
C THR A 42 2.44 10.26 -1.37
N ASN A 43 2.70 11.21 -0.47
CA ASN A 43 1.71 12.16 0.00
C ASN A 43 1.48 13.22 -1.08
N HIS A 44 0.22 13.59 -1.33
CA HIS A 44 -0.06 14.72 -2.20
C HIS A 44 0.30 16.02 -1.48
N ALA A 45 1.10 16.87 -2.13
CA ALA A 45 1.51 18.14 -1.54
C ALA A 45 0.28 19.00 -1.15
N HIS A 46 0.35 19.57 0.06
CA HIS A 46 -0.67 20.47 0.57
C HIS A 46 -0.87 21.66 -0.39
N GLY A 47 -2.11 21.93 -0.80
CA GLY A 47 -2.46 23.05 -1.70
C GLY A 47 -2.63 22.67 -3.18
N SER A 48 -2.50 21.38 -3.54
CA SER A 48 -2.68 20.84 -4.89
C SER A 48 -4.14 20.63 -5.33
N GLY A 49 -5.12 20.99 -4.49
CA GLY A 49 -6.56 20.73 -4.73
C GLY A 49 -7.02 19.30 -4.42
N VAL A 50 -6.10 18.33 -4.38
CA VAL A 50 -6.32 16.92 -4.04
C VAL A 50 -5.69 16.56 -2.68
N SER A 51 -5.74 17.50 -1.73
CA SER A 51 -5.28 17.29 -0.35
C SER A 51 -5.89 16.01 0.27
N TYR A 52 -5.16 15.39 1.18
CA TYR A 52 -5.55 14.15 1.87
C TYR A 52 -5.72 12.93 0.96
N ASN A 53 -4.89 12.87 -0.10
CA ASN A 53 -4.71 11.66 -0.88
C ASN A 53 -3.27 11.15 -0.75
N VAL A 54 -3.15 9.84 -0.62
CA VAL A 54 -1.90 9.11 -0.66
C VAL A 54 -1.93 8.21 -1.90
N VAL A 55 -0.85 8.20 -2.67
CA VAL A 55 -0.67 7.24 -3.75
C VAL A 55 0.39 6.22 -3.35
N THR A 56 0.09 4.94 -3.53
CA THR A 56 1.04 3.85 -3.32
C THR A 56 1.24 3.08 -4.61
N ILE A 57 2.50 2.68 -4.85
CA ILE A 57 2.85 1.79 -5.95
C ILE A 57 3.48 0.52 -5.38
N THR A 58 2.84 -0.60 -5.63
CA THR A 58 3.32 -1.93 -5.23
C THR A 58 3.71 -2.71 -6.47
N ALA A 59 4.95 -3.18 -6.53
CA ALA A 59 5.36 -4.16 -7.54
C ALA A 59 4.82 -5.53 -7.17
N VAL A 60 4.29 -6.25 -8.15
CA VAL A 60 3.79 -7.62 -8.02
C VAL A 60 4.43 -8.46 -9.12
N ALA A 61 4.97 -9.63 -8.78
CA ALA A 61 5.78 -10.44 -9.71
C ALA A 61 5.01 -10.80 -10.99
N ASP A 62 3.80 -11.34 -10.83
CA ASP A 62 2.92 -11.80 -11.91
C ASP A 62 1.44 -11.86 -11.47
N GLY A 63 0.59 -12.45 -12.31
CA GLY A 63 -0.85 -12.58 -12.02
C GLY A 63 -1.17 -13.55 -10.88
N ALA A 64 -0.35 -14.58 -10.65
CA ALA A 64 -0.56 -15.53 -9.55
C ALA A 64 -0.21 -14.88 -8.20
N ALA A 65 0.87 -14.10 -8.18
CA ALA A 65 1.24 -13.25 -7.04
C ALA A 65 0.12 -12.24 -6.72
N TRP A 66 -0.48 -11.61 -7.73
CA TRP A 66 -1.63 -10.72 -7.54
C TRP A 66 -2.82 -11.44 -6.92
N GLU A 67 -3.18 -12.62 -7.43
CA GLU A 67 -4.32 -13.38 -6.91
C GLU A 67 -4.10 -13.83 -5.45
N HIS A 68 -2.86 -14.21 -5.11
CA HIS A 68 -2.46 -14.53 -3.75
C HIS A 68 -2.60 -13.32 -2.83
N LEU A 69 -2.04 -12.17 -3.22
CA LEU A 69 -2.11 -10.90 -2.48
C LEU A 69 -3.57 -10.48 -2.24
N ALA A 70 -4.40 -10.51 -3.29
CA ALA A 70 -5.81 -10.16 -3.23
C ALA A 70 -6.60 -11.07 -2.28
N ARG A 71 -6.32 -12.39 -2.29
CA ARG A 71 -6.94 -13.33 -1.34
C ARG A 71 -6.54 -13.03 0.10
N ARG A 72 -5.25 -12.82 0.38
CA ARG A 72 -4.77 -12.46 1.73
C ARG A 72 -5.46 -11.20 2.25
N ALA A 73 -5.63 -10.20 1.38
CA ALA A 73 -6.39 -8.98 1.66
C ALA A 73 -7.84 -9.24 2.06
N GLN A 74 -8.54 -10.11 1.33
CA GLN A 74 -9.95 -10.41 1.59
C GLN A 74 -10.16 -11.27 2.84
N THR A 75 -9.26 -12.20 3.13
CA THR A 75 -9.40 -13.14 4.25
C THR A 75 -8.84 -12.60 5.56
N GLY A 76 -8.18 -11.43 5.54
CA GLY A 76 -7.55 -10.85 6.72
C GLY A 76 -6.43 -11.70 7.30
N THR A 77 -5.84 -12.60 6.50
CA THR A 77 -4.74 -13.49 6.95
C THR A 77 -3.40 -12.77 7.04
N TRP A 78 -3.42 -11.45 7.20
CA TRP A 78 -2.25 -10.64 7.54
C TRP A 78 -2.02 -10.83 9.04
N ARG A 79 -0.86 -11.36 9.42
CA ARG A 79 -0.52 -11.43 10.85
C ARG A 79 -0.34 -10.00 11.38
N PRO A 80 -0.94 -9.67 12.54
CA PRO A 80 -0.78 -8.37 13.18
C PRO A 80 0.62 -8.21 13.80
#